data_AF-A0A437J5A9-F1
#
_entry.id   AF-A0A437J5A9-F1
#
_cell.length_a   1.000
_cell.length_b   1.000
_cell.length_c   1.000
_cell.angle_alpha   90.00
_cell.angle_beta   90.00
_cell.angle_gamma   90.00
#
_symmetry.space_group_name_H-M   'P 1'
#
loop_
_entity.id
_entity.type
_entity.pdbx_description
1 polymer ?
#
loop_
_entity_poly.entity_id
_entity_poly.type
_entity_poly.pdbx_seq_one_letter_code
_entity_poly.pdbx_strand_id
1 'polypeptide(L)' 'MASLNRVGSDGIGSTSYQFNEWGLLSSQTQTTLAANYAGSWNDVTTWGYDTVGRVISQTYPGGNRVNYSYAVN' A
#
# COMPACT_ATOMS: atom_id res chain seq x y z
N MET A 1 10.29 -14.45 9.15
CA MET A 1 10.62 -14.46 7.70
C MET A 1 10.51 -13.02 7.23
N ALA A 2 11.40 -12.54 6.34
CA ALA A 2 11.60 -11.11 6.11
C ALA A 2 10.43 -10.48 5.32
N SER A 3 9.86 -9.38 5.83
CA SER A 3 9.03 -8.49 5.01
C SER A 3 9.91 -7.86 3.94
N LEU A 4 9.51 -7.99 2.68
CA LEU A 4 10.23 -7.41 1.57
C LEU A 4 9.80 -5.95 1.39
N ASN A 5 10.75 -5.04 1.20
CA ASN A 5 10.48 -3.65 0.84
C ASN A 5 11.06 -3.38 -0.56
N ARG A 6 10.22 -2.95 -1.51
CA ARG A 6 10.67 -2.53 -2.85
C ARG A 6 10.40 -1.04 -3.03
N VAL A 7 11.43 -0.27 -3.38
CA VAL A 7 11.31 1.16 -3.65
C VAL A 7 11.62 1.43 -5.13
N GLY A 8 10.68 2.02 -5.86
CA GLY A 8 10.92 2.65 -7.15
C GLY A 8 11.04 4.16 -6.95
N SER A 9 11.99 4.82 -7.62
CA SER A 9 12.17 6.27 -7.53
C SER A 9 12.12 6.85 -8.93
N ASP A 10 11.18 7.75 -9.15
CA ASP A 10 11.07 8.55 -10.37
C ASP A 10 11.55 9.98 -10.03
N GLY A 11 12.02 10.78 -10.99
CA GLY A 11 12.65 12.10 -10.72
C GLY A 11 11.78 13.14 -9.98
N ILE A 12 10.53 12.80 -9.67
CA ILE A 12 9.51 13.61 -9.02
C ILE A 12 8.83 12.90 -7.82
N GLY A 13 9.30 11.71 -7.42
CA GLY A 13 8.69 10.96 -6.32
C GLY A 13 9.22 9.53 -6.16
N SER A 14 8.76 8.83 -5.12
CA SER A 14 9.13 7.44 -4.86
C SER A 14 7.90 6.60 -4.56
N THR A 15 7.90 5.32 -4.91
CA THR A 15 6.86 4.37 -4.52
C THR A 15 7.49 3.18 -3.81
N SER A 16 7.10 2.96 -2.56
CA SER A 16 7.53 1.84 -1.72
C SER A 16 6.42 0.80 -1.58
N TYR A 17 6.78 -0.47 -1.62
CA TYR A 17 5.88 -1.61 -1.46
C TYR A 17 6.36 -2.48 -0.31
N GLN A 18 5.49 -2.79 0.64
CA GLN A 18 5.72 -3.66 1.77
C GLN A 18 4.92 -4.95 1.59
N PHE A 19 5.59 -6.08 1.74
CA PHE A 19 4.95 -7.40 1.63
C PHE A 19 4.83 -8.06 3.01
N ASN A 20 3.72 -8.77 3.24
CA ASN A 20 3.54 -9.60 4.44
C ASN A 20 4.36 -10.89 4.35
N GLU A 21 4.30 -11.72 5.39
CA GLU A 21 5.04 -12.99 5.46
C GLU A 21 4.67 -14.01 4.37
N TRP A 22 3.50 -13.85 3.75
CA TRP A 22 3.03 -14.65 2.61
C TRP A 22 3.43 -14.07 1.24
N GLY A 23 4.17 -12.96 1.22
CA GLY A 23 4.59 -12.28 -0.01
C GLY A 23 3.48 -11.45 -0.67
N LEU A 24 2.36 -11.22 0.03
CA LEU A 24 1.26 -10.37 -0.46
C LEU A 24 1.48 -8.91 -0.07
N LEU A 25 1.01 -7.98 -0.90
CA LEU A 25 1.22 -6.55 -0.71
C LEU A 25 0.44 -6.00 0.49
N SER A 26 1.09 -5.77 1.61
CA SER A 26 0.47 -5.24 2.83
C SER A 26 0.30 -3.71 2.80
N SER A 27 1.28 -3.00 2.23
CA SER A 27 1.27 -1.54 2.19
C SER A 27 1.99 -1.00 0.96
N GLN A 28 1.47 0.08 0.39
CA GLN A 28 2.07 0.84 -0.68
C GLN A 28 2.14 2.29 -0.22
N THR A 29 3.33 2.86 -0.21
CA THR A 29 3.55 4.26 0.11
C THR A 29 4.05 4.96 -1.14
N GLN A 30 3.26 5.89 -1.66
CA GLN A 30 3.67 6.77 -2.75
C GLN A 30 4.04 8.13 -2.17
N THR A 31 5.26 8.56 -2.44
CA THR A 31 5.81 9.86 -2.07
C THR A 31 5.86 10.71 -3.33
N THR A 32 5.13 11.82 -3.38
CA THR A 32 5.15 12.74 -4.52
C THR A 32 5.69 14.09 -4.09
N LEU A 33 6.68 14.60 -4.81
CA LEU A 33 7.28 15.90 -4.54
C LEU A 33 6.37 16.99 -5.12
N ALA A 34 6.12 18.03 -4.32
CA ALA A 34 5.41 19.20 -4.78
C ALA A 34 6.27 19.98 -5.81
N ALA A 35 5.61 20.75 -6.68
CA ALA A 35 6.31 21.65 -7.60
C ALA A 35 7.29 22.55 -6.83
N ASN A 36 8.51 22.70 -7.35
CA ASN A 36 9.63 23.40 -6.72
C ASN A 36 10.22 22.74 -5.47
N TYR A 37 9.99 21.44 -5.25
CA TYR A 37 10.51 20.70 -4.09
C TYR A 37 10.12 21.31 -2.73
N ALA A 38 9.07 22.14 -2.72
CA ALA A 38 8.64 22.91 -1.54
C ALA A 38 7.89 22.05 -0.50
N GLY A 39 7.63 20.78 -0.81
CA GLY A 39 6.95 19.84 0.06
C GLY A 39 6.87 18.45 -0.57
N SER A 40 6.38 17.49 0.20
CA SER A 40 6.14 16.13 -0.24
C SER A 40 4.82 15.62 0.33
N TRP A 41 4.08 14.90 -0.50
CA TRP A 41 2.88 14.17 -0.08
C TRP A 41 3.23 12.70 0.07
N ASN A 42 2.71 12.05 1.12
CA ASN A 42 2.89 10.63 1.36
C ASN A 42 1.52 9.96 1.37
N ASP A 43 1.21 9.31 0.26
CA ASP A 43 -0.01 8.58 0.05
C ASP A 43 0.20 7.12 0.42
N VAL A 44 -0.39 6.70 1.55
CA VAL A 44 -0.31 5.32 2.03
C VAL A 44 -1.60 4.59 1.73
N THR A 45 -1.51 3.51 0.95
CA THR A 45 -2.59 2.55 0.77
C THR A 45 -2.23 1.23 1.47
N THR A 46 -3.13 0.68 2.28
CA THR A 46 -2.91 -0.59 2.99
C THR A 46 -3.95 -1.63 2.62
N TRP A 47 -3.55 -2.90 2.63
CA TRP A 47 -4.42 -4.03 2.36
C TRP A 47 -4.39 -5.02 3.52
N GLY A 48 -5.58 -5.53 3.85
CA GLY A 48 -5.78 -6.64 4.77
C GLY A 48 -6.20 -7.87 3.99
N TYR A 49 -5.71 -9.03 4.39
CA TYR A 49 -5.95 -10.30 3.72
C TYR A 49 -6.61 -11.30 4.67
N ASP A 50 -7.44 -12.20 4.12
CA ASP A 50 -7.89 -13.39 4.85
C ASP A 50 -6.79 -14.46 4.91
N THR A 51 -7.10 -15.57 5.59
CA THR A 51 -6.19 -16.70 5.78
C THR A 51 -5.83 -17.44 4.49
N VAL A 52 -6.54 -17.20 3.38
CA VAL A 52 -6.26 -17.80 2.07
C VAL A 52 -5.70 -16.77 1.07
N GLY A 53 -5.36 -15.56 1.53
CA GLY A 53 -4.70 -14.53 0.73
C GLY A 53 -5.62 -13.65 -0.11
N ARG A 54 -6.93 -13.62 0.16
CA ARG A 54 -7.89 -12.72 -0.49
C ARG A 54 -7.99 -11.39 0.25
N VAL A 55 -8.12 -10.29 -0.48
CA VAL A 55 -8.22 -8.94 0.12
C VAL A 55 -9.56 -8.78 0.83
N ILE A 56 -9.55 -8.58 2.15
CA ILE A 56 -10.75 -8.31 2.95
C ILE A 56 -10.90 -6.85 3.36
N SER A 57 -9.83 -6.06 3.26
CA SER A 57 -9.90 -4.62 3.48
C SER A 57 -8.86 -3.86 2.69
N GLN A 58 -9.21 -2.67 2.22
CA GLN A 58 -8.30 -1.72 1.59
C GLN A 58 -8.53 -0.34 2.19
N THR A 59 -7.47 0.32 2.67
CA THR A 59 -7.53 1.67 3.21
C THR A 59 -6.73 2.61 2.32
N TYR A 60 -7.36 3.68 1.84
CA TYR A 60 -6.76 4.69 0.98
C TYR A 60 -6.15 5.85 1.78
N PRO A 61 -5.25 6.65 1.17
CA PRO A 61 -4.55 7.75 1.84
C PRO A 61 -5.49 8.79 2.47
N GLY A 62 -6.66 9.00 1.87
CA GLY A 62 -7.71 9.88 2.41
C GLY A 62 -8.49 9.31 3.60
N GLY A 63 -8.08 8.18 4.16
CA GLY A 63 -8.77 7.49 5.26
C GLY A 63 -9.97 6.64 4.84
N ASN A 64 -10.36 6.70 3.56
CA ASN A 64 -11.45 5.88 3.03
C ASN A 64 -11.08 4.40 3.11
N ARG A 65 -11.95 3.60 3.73
CA ARG A 65 -11.75 2.15 3.88
C ARG A 65 -12.85 1.38 3.17
N VAL A 66 -12.44 0.49 2.27
CA VAL A 66 -13.32 -0.47 1.60
C VAL A 66 -13.12 -1.82 2.28
N ASN A 67 -14.22 -2.47 2.67
CA ASN A 67 -14.18 -3.82 3.24
C ASN A 67 -14.87 -4.77 2.26
N TYR A 68 -14.25 -5.91 2.03
CA TYR A 68 -14.77 -6.98 1.19
C TYR A 68 -15.21 -8.14 2.07
N SER A 69 -16.35 -8.74 1.74
CA SER A 69 -16.85 -9.94 2.39
C SER A 69 -17.09 -10.99 1.32
N TYR A 70 -16.46 -12.15 1.49
CA TYR A 70 -16.62 -13.27 0.57
C TYR A 70 -17.55 -14.29 1.23
N ALA A 71 -18.73 -14.49 0.64
CA ALA A 71 -19.59 -15.60 1.02
C ALA A 71 -19.02 -16.89 0.43
N VAL A 72 -19.03 -17.95 1.23
CA VAL A 72 -18.92 -19.31 0.71
C VAL A 72 -20.28 -19.66 0.10
N ASN A 73 -20.27 -20.14 -1.14
CA ASN A 73 -21.46 -20.67 -1.82
C ASN A 73 -21.44 -22.20 -1.70
#